data_AF-A0A7J3JG20-F1
#
_entry.id   AF-A0A7J3JG20-F1
#
_cell.length_a   1.000
_cell.length_b   1.000
_cell.length_c   1.000
_cell.angle_alpha   90.00
_cell.angle_beta   90.00
_cell.angle_gamma   90.00
#
_symmetry.space_group_name_H-M   'P 1'
#
loop_
_entity.id
_entity.type
_entity.pdbx_description
1 polymer ?
#
loop_
_entity_poly.entity_id
_entity_poly.type
_entity_poly.pdbx_seq_one_letter_code
_entity_poly.pdbx_strand_id
1 'polypeptide(L)'
;MSKNTLLQEKAAAYDKNNAIKHEVNITLGRLKEFRQKFTFAENLASIEWLDADKLYKVNPDEVGEFFQFIEKNLNIQGTPIQNNSNLYRNTRLQIKEFRNLLRTTVDDRKSLAQKVDAPWERLGGMSQDKFLAKKIIYCFNYEKGHVLPVFANQHMRHFVNRVVGVAAVQTKYLSLGQEYEHYTTELLNAKNSLPLTKDWDNLYFARFLYATYPPPDTEPIGVNVQSERKIGNAVSNEQLELQGFMRLLGDLQKQGKISGEQFRENRQLWMQQPSEREALIQRLKRLLTN
;
A
#
# COMPACT_ATOMS: atom_id res chain seq x y z
N MET A 1 24.47 22.21 -15.69
CA MET A 1 24.86 21.23 -14.65
C MET A 1 24.36 19.85 -15.03
N SER A 2 25.19 18.81 -14.92
CA SER A 2 24.72 17.44 -15.12
C SER A 2 23.79 17.01 -13.98
N LYS A 3 22.80 16.15 -14.23
CA LYS A 3 21.90 15.64 -13.18
C LYS A 3 22.66 14.91 -12.07
N ASN A 4 23.76 14.24 -12.40
CA ASN A 4 24.64 13.58 -11.44
C ASN A 4 25.29 14.58 -10.47
N THR A 5 25.69 15.75 -10.97
CA THR A 5 26.23 16.84 -10.12
C THR A 5 25.18 17.32 -9.12
N LEU A 6 23.95 17.54 -9.57
CA LEU A 6 22.85 17.99 -8.69
C LEU A 6 22.45 16.94 -7.65
N LEU A 7 22.44 15.65 -8.03
CA LEU A 7 22.16 14.54 -7.11
C LEU A 7 23.24 14.44 -6.04
N GLN A 8 24.52 14.58 -6.42
CA GLN A 8 25.65 14.55 -5.50
C GLN A 8 25.63 15.72 -4.51
N GLU A 9 25.32 16.94 -4.97
CA GLU A 9 25.17 18.12 -4.10
C GLU A 9 24.04 17.93 -3.09
N LYS A 10 22.88 17.46 -3.54
CA LYS A 10 21.74 17.17 -2.66
C LYS A 10 22.05 16.07 -1.65
N ALA A 11 22.73 15.01 -2.08
CA ALA A 11 23.15 13.92 -1.20
C ALA A 11 24.18 14.39 -0.16
N ALA A 12 25.11 15.27 -0.52
CA ALA A 12 26.08 15.84 0.41
C ALA A 12 25.46 16.82 1.42
N ALA A 13 24.34 17.45 1.05
CA ALA A 13 23.59 18.33 1.94
C ALA A 13 22.59 17.59 2.84
N TYR A 14 22.30 16.32 2.55
CA TYR A 14 21.30 15.53 3.25
C TYR A 14 21.79 15.01 4.61
N ASP A 15 20.93 15.09 5.62
CA ASP A 15 21.13 14.51 6.95
C ASP A 15 22.47 14.86 7.64
N LYS A 16 22.89 16.14 7.57
CA LYS A 16 24.16 16.60 8.15
C LYS A 16 24.30 16.31 9.65
N ASN A 17 23.19 16.19 10.37
CA ASN A 17 23.17 15.87 11.80
C ASN A 17 23.04 14.37 12.10
N ASN A 18 22.99 13.50 11.07
CA ASN A 18 22.80 12.05 11.17
C ASN A 18 21.51 11.61 11.88
N ALA A 19 20.51 12.49 12.02
CA ALA A 19 19.26 12.16 12.70
C ALA A 19 18.48 11.08 11.92
N ILE A 20 18.40 11.21 10.60
CA ILE A 20 17.67 10.26 9.76
C ILE A 20 18.42 8.93 9.69
N LYS A 21 19.75 8.97 9.62
CA LYS A 21 20.59 7.76 9.67
C LYS A 21 20.39 6.99 10.97
N HIS A 22 20.27 7.68 12.11
CA HIS A 22 19.97 7.05 13.39
C HIS A 22 18.58 6.38 13.40
N GLU A 23 17.54 7.05 12.92
CA GLU A 23 16.20 6.48 12.79
C GLU A 23 16.16 5.26 11.85
N VAL A 24 16.89 5.31 10.75
CA VAL A 24 17.04 4.19 9.82
C VAL A 24 17.68 2.99 10.51
N ASN A 25 18.75 3.19 11.28
CA ASN A 25 19.40 2.10 12.02
C ASN A 25 18.46 1.46 13.05
N ILE A 26 17.67 2.26 13.78
CA ILE A 26 16.63 1.74 14.68
C ILE A 26 15.62 0.90 13.89
N THR A 27 15.16 1.40 12.75
CA THR A 27 14.19 0.72 11.90
C THR A 27 14.73 -0.60 11.37
N LEU A 28 15.98 -0.64 10.92
CA LEU A 28 16.66 -1.86 10.47
C LEU A 28 16.80 -2.87 11.63
N GLY A 29 17.09 -2.40 12.85
CA GLY A 29 17.08 -3.23 14.05
C GLY A 29 15.73 -3.92 14.28
N ARG A 30 14.63 -3.17 14.15
CA ARG A 30 13.28 -3.75 14.26
C ARG A 30 12.96 -4.70 13.10
N LEU A 31 13.38 -4.42 11.87
CA LEU A 31 13.20 -5.34 10.74
C LEU A 31 13.95 -6.67 10.96
N LYS A 32 15.11 -6.62 11.61
CA LYS A 32 15.84 -7.82 12.03
C LYS A 32 15.08 -8.60 13.09
N GLU A 33 14.52 -7.94 14.10
CA GLU A 33 13.65 -8.57 15.11
C GLU A 33 12.42 -9.23 14.46
N PHE A 34 11.81 -8.58 13.46
CA PHE A 34 10.70 -9.14 12.69
C PHE A 34 11.07 -10.48 12.05
N ARG A 35 12.21 -10.54 11.36
CA ARG A 35 12.68 -11.77 10.69
C ARG A 35 13.10 -12.85 11.67
N GLN A 36 13.66 -12.49 12.81
CA GLN A 36 13.95 -13.45 13.88
C GLN A 36 12.67 -14.07 14.46
N LYS A 37 11.59 -13.28 14.52
CA LYS A 37 10.29 -13.74 15.00
C LYS A 37 9.53 -14.57 13.96
N PHE A 38 9.57 -14.13 12.71
CA PHE A 38 8.95 -14.79 11.57
C PHE A 38 10.05 -15.28 10.62
N THR A 39 10.66 -16.41 10.95
CA THR A 39 11.81 -16.99 10.23
C THR A 39 11.43 -17.65 8.91
N PHE A 40 10.56 -17.01 8.14
CA PHE A 40 9.94 -17.61 6.94
C PHE A 40 10.94 -17.76 5.79
N ALA A 41 11.94 -16.89 5.72
CA ALA A 41 13.00 -16.96 4.72
C ALA A 41 13.98 -18.09 5.01
N GLU A 42 14.27 -18.36 6.28
CA GLU A 42 15.22 -19.38 6.74
C GLU A 42 14.56 -20.75 6.88
N ASN A 43 13.28 -20.77 7.27
CA ASN A 43 12.51 -21.98 7.50
C ASN A 43 11.09 -21.82 6.95
N LEU A 44 10.89 -22.24 5.69
CA LEU A 44 9.58 -22.19 5.03
C LEU A 44 8.47 -22.92 5.79
N ALA A 45 8.79 -24.01 6.50
CA ALA A 45 7.80 -24.75 7.29
C ALA A 45 7.25 -23.89 8.43
N SER A 46 8.00 -22.88 8.90
CA SER A 46 7.55 -22.00 9.97
C SER A 46 6.36 -21.11 9.60
N ILE A 47 6.07 -20.95 8.31
CA ILE A 47 4.86 -20.28 7.80
C ILE A 47 3.58 -20.99 8.30
N GLU A 48 3.61 -22.31 8.50
CA GLU A 48 2.45 -23.06 8.99
C GLU A 48 2.08 -22.75 10.44
N TRP A 49 3.05 -22.26 11.24
CA TRP A 49 2.82 -21.80 12.61
C TRP A 49 2.19 -20.41 12.70
N LEU A 50 2.01 -19.73 11.56
CA LEU A 50 1.27 -18.48 11.50
C LEU A 50 -0.22 -18.81 11.60
N ASP A 51 -0.79 -18.69 12.79
CA ASP A 51 -2.22 -18.88 13.05
C ASP A 51 -3.04 -17.60 12.77
N ALA A 52 -4.36 -17.75 12.81
CA ALA A 52 -5.31 -16.69 12.52
C ALA A 52 -5.20 -15.51 13.51
N ASP A 53 -4.92 -15.76 14.78
CA ASP A 53 -4.93 -14.73 15.82
C ASP A 53 -3.65 -13.89 15.81
N LYS A 54 -2.54 -14.45 15.31
CA LYS A 54 -1.32 -13.69 14.95
C LYS A 54 -1.54 -12.70 13.80
N LEU A 55 -2.56 -12.92 12.95
CA LEU A 55 -2.93 -12.00 11.88
C LEU A 55 -4.00 -11.01 12.34
N TYR A 56 -5.04 -11.49 13.01
CA TYR A 56 -6.13 -10.66 13.49
C TYR A 56 -6.89 -11.37 14.61
N LYS A 57 -7.04 -10.69 15.75
CA LYS A 57 -7.83 -11.18 16.87
C LYS A 57 -9.28 -10.78 16.66
N VAL A 58 -10.20 -11.73 16.84
CA VAL A 58 -11.65 -11.45 16.71
C VAL A 58 -12.18 -10.83 18.00
N ASN A 59 -11.65 -11.26 19.15
CA ASN A 59 -12.01 -10.79 20.48
C ASN A 59 -10.73 -10.64 21.33
N PRO A 60 -10.21 -9.42 21.55
CA PRO A 60 -10.71 -8.13 21.06
C PRO A 60 -10.53 -7.97 19.55
N ASP A 61 -11.29 -7.07 18.94
CA ASP A 61 -11.21 -6.73 17.52
C ASP A 61 -9.92 -5.96 17.21
N GLU A 62 -8.81 -6.68 17.07
CA GLU A 62 -7.46 -6.10 17.09
C GLU A 62 -6.59 -6.67 15.96
N VAL A 63 -5.78 -5.79 15.35
CA VAL A 63 -4.72 -6.20 14.43
C VAL A 63 -3.79 -7.19 15.14
N GLY A 64 -3.55 -8.35 14.53
CA GLY A 64 -2.66 -9.35 15.11
C GLY A 64 -1.20 -8.91 15.04
N GLU A 65 -0.37 -9.55 15.85
CA GLU A 65 1.03 -9.19 16.00
C GLU A 65 1.79 -9.06 14.67
N PHE A 66 1.53 -9.95 13.71
CA PHE A 66 2.22 -9.93 12.42
C PHE A 66 2.03 -8.60 11.68
N PHE A 67 0.78 -8.15 11.54
CA PHE A 67 0.47 -6.90 10.85
C PHE A 67 0.82 -5.67 11.70
N GLN A 68 0.65 -5.74 13.02
CA GLN A 68 1.12 -4.67 13.92
C GLN A 68 2.62 -4.42 13.73
N PHE A 69 3.42 -5.48 13.60
CA PHE A 69 4.85 -5.37 13.39
C PHE A 69 5.16 -4.71 12.04
N ILE A 70 4.47 -5.10 10.96
CA ILE A 70 4.67 -4.48 9.63
C ILE A 70 4.30 -2.99 9.64
N GLU A 71 3.18 -2.62 10.25
CA GLU A 71 2.72 -1.23 10.31
C GLU A 71 3.65 -0.34 11.14
N LYS A 72 4.07 -0.81 12.31
CA LYS A 72 4.94 -0.04 13.23
C LYS A 72 6.34 0.17 12.68
N ASN A 73 6.86 -0.77 11.89
CA ASN A 73 8.26 -0.74 11.45
C ASN A 73 8.48 -0.07 10.10
N LEU A 74 7.46 0.02 9.25
CA LEU A 74 7.59 0.63 7.93
C LEU A 74 6.83 1.97 7.85
N ASN A 75 6.97 2.79 8.88
CA ASN A 75 6.41 4.14 8.89
C ASN A 75 7.28 5.10 8.05
N ILE A 76 7.34 4.83 6.75
CA ILE A 76 8.02 5.65 5.75
C ILE A 76 7.08 6.79 5.39
N GLN A 77 7.57 8.02 5.53
CA GLN A 77 6.82 9.25 5.23
C GLN A 77 6.16 9.14 3.85
N GLY A 78 4.88 9.52 3.78
CA GLY A 78 4.08 9.47 2.54
C GLY A 78 3.37 8.15 2.25
N THR A 79 3.45 7.14 3.12
CA THR A 79 2.58 5.95 3.00
C THR A 79 1.41 6.07 3.95
N PRO A 80 0.15 6.19 3.47
CA PRO A 80 -1.00 6.23 4.36
C PRO A 80 -1.04 4.95 5.20
N ILE A 81 -1.32 5.09 6.49
CA ILE A 81 -1.69 3.96 7.35
C ILE A 81 -3.01 3.45 6.80
N GLN A 82 -2.97 2.39 5.99
CA GLN A 82 -4.15 1.70 5.52
C GLN A 82 -4.72 0.93 6.71
N ASN A 83 -5.44 1.63 7.58
CA ASN A 83 -6.19 1.03 8.67
C ASN A 83 -7.43 0.34 8.10
N ASN A 84 -7.20 -0.75 7.36
CA ASN A 84 -8.24 -1.53 6.71
C ASN A 84 -8.45 -2.81 7.51
N SER A 85 -9.17 -2.69 8.64
CA SER A 85 -9.52 -3.84 9.48
C SER A 85 -10.15 -4.99 8.69
N ASN A 86 -10.87 -4.70 7.60
CA ASN A 86 -11.41 -5.71 6.70
C ASN A 86 -10.33 -6.53 5.98
N LEU A 87 -9.21 -5.92 5.56
CA LEU A 87 -8.09 -6.63 4.93
C LEU A 87 -7.50 -7.67 5.89
N TYR A 88 -7.29 -7.28 7.15
CA TYR A 88 -6.73 -8.18 8.16
C TYR A 88 -7.71 -9.30 8.53
N ARG A 89 -9.00 -8.97 8.70
CA ARG A 89 -10.07 -9.95 8.88
C ARG A 89 -10.16 -10.95 7.73
N ASN A 90 -10.13 -10.48 6.49
CA ASN A 90 -10.20 -11.35 5.33
C ASN A 90 -8.94 -12.22 5.21
N THR A 91 -7.76 -11.66 5.49
CA THR A 91 -6.51 -12.43 5.48
C THR A 91 -6.53 -13.54 6.53
N ARG A 92 -7.08 -13.27 7.71
CA ARG A 92 -7.34 -14.29 8.75
C ARG A 92 -8.24 -15.41 8.23
N LEU A 93 -9.35 -15.07 7.60
CA LEU A 93 -10.29 -16.05 7.04
C LEU A 93 -9.66 -16.87 5.90
N GLN A 94 -8.74 -16.26 5.14
CA GLN A 94 -8.07 -16.86 3.99
C GLN A 94 -6.61 -17.25 4.29
N ILE A 95 -6.33 -17.71 5.51
CA ILE A 95 -4.96 -17.92 5.97
C ILE A 95 -4.14 -18.87 5.11
N LYS A 96 -4.77 -19.90 4.51
CA LYS A 96 -4.11 -20.83 3.60
C LYS A 96 -3.56 -20.12 2.36
N GLU A 97 -4.36 -19.26 1.75
CA GLU A 97 -3.93 -18.44 0.61
C GLU A 97 -2.83 -17.45 1.03
N PHE A 98 -2.98 -16.85 2.21
CA PHE A 98 -1.95 -15.95 2.74
C PHE A 98 -0.60 -16.65 2.95
N ARG A 99 -0.59 -17.86 3.52
CA ARG A 99 0.62 -18.68 3.67
C ARG A 99 1.28 -18.98 2.31
N ASN A 100 0.49 -19.25 1.27
CA ASN A 100 1.02 -19.46 -0.08
C ASN A 100 1.66 -18.18 -0.68
N LEU A 101 1.07 -17.02 -0.40
CA LEU A 101 1.65 -15.72 -0.81
C LEU A 101 2.94 -15.42 -0.03
N LEU A 102 3.01 -15.77 1.26
CA LEU A 102 4.25 -15.66 2.05
C LEU A 102 5.35 -16.56 1.50
N ARG A 103 5.04 -17.81 1.11
CA ARG A 103 6.01 -18.70 0.43
C ARG A 103 6.58 -18.04 -0.82
N THR A 104 5.71 -17.46 -1.64
CA THR A 104 6.13 -16.73 -2.86
C THR A 104 7.02 -15.54 -2.51
N THR A 105 6.68 -14.81 -1.45
CA THR A 105 7.40 -13.60 -1.00
C THR A 105 8.84 -13.90 -0.60
N VAL A 106 9.07 -15.03 0.07
CA VAL A 106 10.40 -15.40 0.58
C VAL A 106 11.19 -16.30 -0.36
N ASP A 107 10.58 -16.84 -1.42
CA ASP A 107 11.27 -17.66 -2.43
C ASP A 107 12.32 -16.85 -3.20
N ASP A 108 13.58 -17.27 -3.14
CA ASP A 108 14.73 -16.63 -3.81
C ASP A 108 14.73 -16.81 -5.33
N ARG A 109 14.02 -17.81 -5.83
CA ARG A 109 13.92 -18.08 -7.27
C ARG A 109 12.91 -17.17 -7.95
N LYS A 110 12.12 -16.40 -7.17
CA LYS A 110 11.11 -15.48 -7.67
C LYS A 110 11.66 -14.07 -7.79
N SER A 111 11.42 -13.44 -8.93
CA SER A 111 11.76 -12.02 -9.12
C SER A 111 10.89 -11.12 -8.23
N LEU A 112 11.33 -9.87 -8.04
CA LEU A 112 10.53 -8.88 -7.31
C LEU A 112 9.19 -8.65 -8.01
N ALA A 113 9.17 -8.61 -9.34
CA ALA A 113 7.94 -8.51 -10.11
C ALA A 113 6.99 -9.68 -9.82
N GLN A 114 7.49 -10.92 -9.86
CA GLN A 114 6.69 -12.11 -9.57
C GLN A 114 6.12 -12.11 -8.15
N LYS A 115 6.87 -11.59 -7.16
CA LYS A 115 6.41 -11.45 -5.78
C LYS A 115 5.27 -10.43 -5.65
N VAL A 116 5.40 -9.28 -6.32
CA VAL A 116 4.36 -8.22 -6.32
C VAL A 116 3.13 -8.65 -7.11
N ASP A 117 3.31 -9.32 -8.25
CA ASP A 117 2.24 -9.77 -9.13
C ASP A 117 1.55 -11.07 -8.70
N ALA A 118 2.03 -11.69 -7.62
CA ALA A 118 1.31 -12.80 -6.99
C ALA A 118 -0.16 -12.42 -6.71
N PRO A 119 -1.08 -13.40 -6.61
CA PRO A 119 -2.52 -13.16 -6.61
C PRO A 119 -3.05 -12.67 -5.25
N TRP A 120 -2.48 -11.57 -4.76
CA TRP A 120 -2.80 -10.95 -3.49
C TRP A 120 -4.23 -10.43 -3.41
N GLU A 121 -4.83 -10.09 -4.55
CA GLU A 121 -6.21 -9.63 -4.67
C GLU A 121 -7.23 -10.66 -4.17
N ARG A 122 -6.89 -11.95 -4.15
CA ARG A 122 -7.73 -13.03 -3.60
C ARG A 122 -8.06 -12.81 -2.12
N LEU A 123 -7.16 -12.18 -1.36
CA LEU A 123 -7.36 -11.92 0.06
C LEU A 123 -8.45 -10.87 0.33
N GLY A 124 -8.85 -10.07 -0.67
CA GLY A 124 -9.89 -9.04 -0.54
C GLY A 124 -9.47 -7.84 0.32
N GLY A 125 -9.77 -6.62 -0.15
CA GLY A 125 -9.42 -5.38 0.56
C GLY A 125 -7.97 -4.92 0.36
N MET A 126 -7.22 -5.59 -0.51
CA MET A 126 -5.90 -5.10 -0.92
C MET A 126 -6.03 -3.92 -1.87
N SER A 127 -5.25 -2.86 -1.64
CA SER A 127 -5.23 -1.69 -2.54
C SER A 127 -4.79 -2.07 -3.95
N GLN A 128 -5.26 -1.34 -4.97
CA GLN A 128 -4.88 -1.55 -6.37
C GLN A 128 -3.35 -1.55 -6.58
N ASP A 129 -2.61 -0.68 -5.88
CA ASP A 129 -1.15 -0.60 -5.99
C ASP A 129 -0.39 -1.60 -5.08
N LYS A 130 -1.11 -2.55 -4.47
CA LYS A 130 -0.56 -3.64 -3.65
C LYS A 130 0.43 -3.17 -2.55
N PHE A 131 0.15 -2.03 -1.90
CA PHE A 131 1.03 -1.41 -0.89
C PHE A 131 1.45 -2.37 0.22
N LEU A 132 0.48 -3.08 0.82
CA LEU A 132 0.78 -4.02 1.89
C LEU A 132 1.65 -5.18 1.40
N ALA A 133 1.47 -5.65 0.16
CA ALA A 133 2.29 -6.70 -0.44
C ALA A 133 3.74 -6.25 -0.52
N LYS A 134 3.98 -5.06 -1.08
CA LYS A 134 5.32 -4.51 -1.22
C LYS A 134 5.98 -4.28 0.15
N LYS A 135 5.22 -3.89 1.18
CA LYS A 135 5.68 -3.83 2.57
C LYS A 135 6.13 -5.19 3.10
N ILE A 136 5.27 -6.21 2.99
CA ILE A 136 5.60 -7.58 3.42
C ILE A 136 6.84 -8.09 2.66
N ILE A 137 6.89 -7.89 1.35
CA ILE A 137 8.04 -8.25 0.51
C ILE A 137 9.31 -7.58 1.01
N TYR A 138 9.27 -6.28 1.28
CA TYR A 138 10.42 -5.57 1.82
C TYR A 138 10.86 -6.12 3.20
N CYS A 139 9.94 -6.36 4.13
CA CYS A 139 10.27 -6.90 5.45
C CYS A 139 11.08 -8.21 5.39
N PHE A 140 10.80 -9.07 4.41
CA PHE A 140 11.50 -10.35 4.25
C PHE A 140 12.70 -10.30 3.32
N ASN A 141 12.90 -9.21 2.56
CA ASN A 141 13.92 -9.14 1.51
C ASN A 141 14.82 -7.89 1.61
N TYR A 142 14.72 -7.08 2.68
CA TYR A 142 15.48 -5.81 2.79
C TYR A 142 17.00 -6.00 2.69
N GLU A 143 17.55 -7.08 3.27
CA GLU A 143 18.99 -7.36 3.27
C GLU A 143 19.53 -7.77 1.90
N LYS A 144 18.65 -8.16 0.97
CA LYS A 144 19.07 -8.58 -0.37
C LYS A 144 19.52 -7.41 -1.23
N GLY A 145 19.25 -6.16 -0.81
CA GLY A 145 19.68 -4.97 -1.55
C GLY A 145 18.92 -4.71 -2.87
N HIS A 146 18.01 -5.59 -3.28
CA HIS A 146 17.23 -5.48 -4.52
C HIS A 146 15.80 -4.96 -4.34
N VAL A 147 15.41 -4.56 -3.12
CA VAL A 147 14.09 -3.99 -2.84
C VAL A 147 14.24 -2.60 -2.26
N LEU A 148 13.59 -1.62 -2.87
CA LEU A 148 13.53 -0.24 -2.37
C LEU A 148 12.20 -0.02 -1.64
N PRO A 149 12.16 0.55 -0.43
CA PRO A 149 10.92 0.68 0.32
C PRO A 149 10.14 1.95 -0.06
N VAL A 150 9.79 2.06 -1.33
CA VAL A 150 8.97 3.12 -1.92
C VAL A 150 7.73 2.46 -2.52
N PHE A 151 6.71 2.21 -1.72
CA PHE A 151 5.67 1.25 -2.07
C PHE A 151 4.65 1.72 -3.13
N ALA A 152 4.66 3.01 -3.49
CA ALA A 152 3.79 3.55 -4.52
C ALA A 152 4.46 3.54 -5.90
N ASN A 153 3.85 2.93 -6.93
CA ASN A 153 4.43 2.98 -8.29
C ASN A 153 4.51 4.42 -8.83
N GLN A 154 3.56 5.28 -8.44
CA GLN A 154 3.59 6.70 -8.77
C GLN A 154 4.83 7.40 -8.20
N HIS A 155 5.20 7.11 -6.95
CA HIS A 155 6.38 7.70 -6.32
C HIS A 155 7.66 7.15 -6.97
N MET A 156 7.71 5.85 -7.26
CA MET A 156 8.81 5.25 -8.02
C MET A 156 9.05 5.96 -9.35
N ARG A 157 7.98 6.16 -10.13
CA ARG A 157 8.03 6.91 -11.40
C ARG A 157 8.51 8.34 -11.20
N HIS A 158 7.98 9.04 -10.18
CA HIS A 158 8.41 10.39 -9.85
C HIS A 158 9.92 10.44 -9.58
N PHE A 159 10.44 9.56 -8.73
CA PHE A 159 11.86 9.54 -8.39
C PHE A 159 12.73 9.18 -9.59
N VAL A 160 12.34 8.20 -10.42
CA VAL A 160 13.08 7.86 -11.64
C VAL A 160 13.19 9.07 -12.58
N ASN A 161 12.09 9.80 -12.78
CA ASN A 161 12.09 11.00 -13.62
C ASN A 161 13.01 12.12 -13.07
N ARG A 162 13.10 12.25 -11.74
CA ARG A 162 13.94 13.25 -11.06
C ARG A 162 15.41 12.88 -11.03
N VAL A 163 15.72 11.60 -10.78
CA VAL A 163 17.08 11.10 -10.51
C VAL A 163 17.76 10.63 -11.79
N VAL A 164 17.10 9.77 -12.57
CA VAL A 164 17.68 9.14 -13.77
C VAL A 164 17.44 10.00 -15.00
N GLY A 165 16.27 10.64 -15.08
CA GLY A 165 15.99 11.62 -16.12
C GLY A 165 15.59 11.05 -17.49
N VAL A 166 15.25 9.77 -17.56
CA VAL A 166 14.70 9.14 -18.76
C VAL A 166 13.27 9.67 -18.98
N ALA A 167 12.98 10.13 -20.20
CA ALA A 167 11.61 10.36 -20.63
C ALA A 167 10.87 9.02 -20.60
N ALA A 168 9.98 8.84 -19.62
CA ALA A 168 9.05 7.73 -19.45
C ALA A 168 9.41 6.48 -20.28
N VAL A 169 10.24 5.59 -19.70
CA VAL A 169 10.31 4.20 -20.19
C VAL A 169 8.87 3.75 -20.40
N GLN A 170 8.56 3.20 -21.58
CA GLN A 170 7.20 2.78 -21.93
C GLN A 170 6.76 1.63 -21.01
N THR A 171 6.28 1.96 -19.81
CA THR A 171 5.72 1.00 -18.86
C THR A 171 4.27 0.64 -19.18
N LYS A 172 3.73 1.14 -20.30
CA LYS A 172 2.35 0.95 -20.75
C LYS A 172 1.93 -0.53 -20.81
N TYR A 173 2.89 -1.43 -21.04
CA TYR A 173 2.65 -2.87 -21.15
C TYR A 173 3.17 -3.68 -19.95
N LEU A 174 3.72 -3.01 -18.93
CA LEU A 174 4.23 -3.69 -17.75
C LEU A 174 3.10 -3.91 -16.74
N SER A 175 3.13 -5.07 -16.08
CA SER A 175 2.36 -5.28 -14.85
C SER A 175 2.85 -4.35 -13.74
N LEU A 176 2.07 -4.25 -12.66
CA LEU A 176 2.45 -3.45 -11.49
C LEU A 176 3.78 -3.90 -10.89
N GLY A 177 4.00 -5.21 -10.79
CA GLY A 177 5.25 -5.78 -10.31
C GLY A 177 6.43 -5.52 -11.23
N GLN A 178 6.24 -5.65 -12.55
CA GLN A 178 7.28 -5.37 -13.53
C GLN A 178 7.67 -3.88 -13.53
N GLU A 179 6.69 -2.98 -13.45
CA GLU A 179 6.94 -1.54 -13.32
C GLU A 179 7.71 -1.22 -12.04
N TYR A 180 7.31 -1.84 -10.93
CA TYR A 180 7.97 -1.67 -9.63
C TYR A 180 9.43 -2.16 -9.64
N GLU A 181 9.67 -3.36 -10.19
CA GLU A 181 11.00 -3.97 -10.32
C GLU A 181 11.91 -3.15 -11.25
N HIS A 182 11.37 -2.70 -12.38
CA HIS A 182 12.09 -1.85 -13.32
C HIS A 182 12.54 -0.55 -12.64
N TYR A 183 11.62 0.20 -12.04
CA TYR A 183 11.98 1.46 -11.37
C TYR A 183 12.89 1.25 -10.16
N THR A 184 12.76 0.13 -9.44
CA THR A 184 13.69 -0.23 -8.35
C THR A 184 15.09 -0.38 -8.90
N THR A 185 15.26 -1.09 -10.01
CA THR A 185 16.55 -1.29 -10.68
C THR A 185 17.17 0.02 -11.13
N GLU A 186 16.40 0.89 -11.79
CA GLU A 186 16.86 2.20 -12.25
C GLU A 186 17.34 3.10 -11.10
N LEU A 187 16.58 3.16 -9.99
CA LEU A 187 16.95 3.94 -8.82
C LEU A 187 18.17 3.38 -8.09
N LEU A 188 18.29 2.05 -7.99
CA LEU A 188 19.47 1.42 -7.39
C LEU A 188 20.71 1.59 -8.25
N ASN A 189 20.60 1.55 -9.58
CA ASN A 189 21.70 1.87 -10.49
C ASN A 189 22.17 3.31 -10.31
N ALA A 190 21.23 4.27 -10.20
CA ALA A 190 21.57 5.65 -9.92
C ALA A 190 22.27 5.82 -8.56
N LYS A 191 21.74 5.17 -7.50
CA LYS A 191 22.36 5.13 -6.17
C LYS A 191 23.79 4.60 -6.20
N ASN A 192 24.01 3.50 -6.92
CA ASN A 192 25.29 2.80 -6.96
C ASN A 192 26.30 3.47 -7.90
N SER A 193 25.86 4.35 -8.81
CA SER A 193 26.75 5.09 -9.71
C SER A 193 27.55 6.20 -9.03
N LEU A 194 27.11 6.67 -7.85
CA LEU A 194 27.77 7.75 -7.12
C LEU A 194 28.56 7.23 -5.91
N PRO A 195 29.83 7.65 -5.71
CA PRO A 195 30.66 7.24 -4.57
C PRO A 195 30.03 7.53 -3.21
N LEU A 196 29.25 8.60 -3.08
CA LEU A 196 28.64 9.01 -1.82
C LEU A 196 27.46 8.12 -1.42
N THR A 197 26.64 7.69 -2.38
CA THR A 197 25.36 6.99 -2.12
C THR A 197 25.43 5.48 -2.31
N LYS A 198 26.49 4.95 -2.95
CA LYS A 198 26.62 3.51 -3.23
C LYS A 198 26.49 2.64 -1.98
N ASP A 199 27.06 3.09 -0.87
CA ASP A 199 27.13 2.35 0.40
C ASP A 199 25.93 2.66 1.33
N TRP A 200 24.96 3.46 0.86
CA TRP A 200 23.77 3.73 1.65
C TRP A 200 22.88 2.50 1.72
N ASP A 201 22.21 2.29 2.84
CA ASP A 201 21.11 1.33 2.91
C ASP A 201 19.92 1.80 2.05
N ASN A 202 19.14 0.86 1.53
CA ASN A 202 18.00 1.16 0.66
C ASN A 202 16.90 1.97 1.36
N LEU A 203 16.71 1.79 2.68
CA LEU A 203 15.80 2.61 3.48
C LEU A 203 16.30 4.05 3.60
N TYR A 204 17.59 4.23 3.87
CA TYR A 204 18.21 5.56 3.94
C TYR A 204 18.12 6.27 2.60
N PHE A 205 18.39 5.56 1.50
CA PHE A 205 18.24 6.11 0.16
C PHE A 205 16.78 6.48 -0.15
N ALA A 206 15.80 5.64 0.22
CA ALA A 206 14.40 5.99 0.05
C ALA A 206 14.00 7.24 0.85
N ARG A 207 14.47 7.41 2.10
CA ARG A 207 14.25 8.62 2.90
C ARG A 207 14.85 9.86 2.25
N PHE A 208 16.05 9.73 1.68
CA PHE A 208 16.68 10.79 0.90
C PHE A 208 15.82 11.20 -0.29
N LEU A 209 15.29 10.24 -1.05
CA LEU A 209 14.42 10.52 -2.20
C LEU A 209 13.18 11.31 -1.79
N TYR A 210 12.47 10.87 -0.74
CA TYR A 210 11.29 11.57 -0.24
C TYR A 210 11.59 12.98 0.29
N ALA A 211 12.69 13.16 1.02
CA ALA A 211 13.08 14.46 1.56
C ALA A 211 13.51 15.45 0.47
N THR A 212 14.13 14.94 -0.59
CA THR A 212 14.77 15.77 -1.62
C THR A 212 13.86 16.06 -2.81
N TYR A 213 12.99 15.10 -3.13
CA TYR A 213 12.08 15.13 -4.28
C TYR A 213 10.66 14.75 -3.84
N PRO A 214 10.03 15.50 -2.93
CA PRO A 214 8.72 15.15 -2.42
C PRO A 214 7.74 14.93 -3.60
N PRO A 215 7.13 13.73 -3.71
CA PRO A 215 6.19 13.47 -4.77
C PRO A 215 4.97 14.40 -4.60
N PRO A 216 4.34 14.85 -5.69
CA PRO A 216 3.14 15.67 -5.59
C PRO A 216 2.06 14.87 -4.86
N ASP A 217 1.45 15.48 -3.84
CA ASP A 217 0.22 14.97 -3.22
C ASP A 217 -0.89 15.04 -4.28
N THR A 218 -0.99 14.00 -5.10
CA THR A 218 -1.92 13.87 -6.24
C THR A 218 -1.89 15.02 -7.25
N GLU A 219 -1.17 14.87 -8.37
CA GLU A 219 -1.41 15.70 -9.56
C GLU A 219 -2.46 15.06 -10.49
N PRO A 220 -3.34 15.88 -11.11
CA PRO A 220 -4.45 15.42 -11.92
C PRO A 220 -3.93 14.71 -13.17
N ILE A 221 -4.64 13.65 -13.56
CA ILE A 221 -4.39 12.88 -14.78
C ILE A 221 -4.23 13.85 -15.95
N GLY A 222 -2.97 14.09 -16.34
CA GLY A 222 -2.61 14.96 -17.45
C GLY A 222 -3.39 14.56 -18.69
N VAL A 223 -4.13 15.54 -19.21
CA VAL A 223 -4.73 15.53 -20.53
C VAL A 223 -3.59 15.45 -21.53
N ASN A 224 -3.41 14.28 -22.14
CA ASN A 224 -2.81 14.21 -23.46
C ASN A 224 -3.94 13.88 -24.43
N VAL A 225 -4.23 14.90 -25.24
CA VAL A 225 -5.13 14.90 -26.38
C VAL A 225 -4.66 13.83 -27.37
N GLN A 226 -5.61 13.14 -27.99
CA GLN A 226 -5.43 12.10 -29.01
C GLN A 226 -4.86 10.76 -28.54
N SER A 227 -5.66 10.04 -27.77
CA SER A 227 -5.91 8.63 -28.05
C SER A 227 -7.28 8.30 -27.48
N GLU A 228 -8.11 7.64 -28.27
CA GLU A 228 -9.46 7.20 -27.91
C GLU A 228 -9.42 6.37 -26.62
N ARG A 229 -9.57 7.06 -25.49
CA ARG A 229 -9.79 6.42 -24.21
C ARG A 229 -11.22 5.90 -24.25
N LYS A 230 -11.40 4.58 -24.29
CA LYS A 230 -12.51 3.94 -23.59
C LYS A 230 -12.32 4.22 -22.09
N ILE A 231 -12.77 5.40 -21.67
CA ILE A 231 -13.06 5.73 -20.28
C ILE A 231 -14.26 4.88 -19.90
N GLY A 232 -14.03 3.84 -19.12
CA GLY A 232 -15.07 3.06 -18.47
C GLY A 232 -14.78 2.99 -16.99
N ASN A 233 -14.90 4.12 -16.30
CA ASN A 233 -15.17 4.22 -14.86
C ASN A 233 -15.78 5.60 -14.62
N ALA A 234 -16.90 5.87 -15.29
CA ALA A 234 -17.88 6.76 -14.69
C ALA A 234 -18.36 6.03 -13.42
N VAL A 235 -18.18 6.64 -12.25
CA VAL A 235 -18.92 6.23 -11.06
C VAL A 235 -20.38 6.21 -11.48
N SER A 236 -21.01 5.03 -11.49
CA SER A 236 -22.39 4.94 -11.96
C SER A 236 -23.26 5.78 -11.03
N ASN A 237 -24.32 6.39 -11.56
CA ASN A 237 -25.26 7.15 -10.71
C ASN A 237 -25.75 6.30 -9.53
N GLU A 238 -25.90 4.99 -9.71
CA GLU A 238 -26.22 4.04 -8.65
C GLU A 238 -25.17 3.95 -7.52
N GLN A 239 -23.87 4.08 -7.85
CA GLN A 239 -22.80 4.10 -6.85
C GLN A 239 -22.81 5.40 -6.03
N LEU A 240 -23.09 6.53 -6.67
CA LEU A 240 -23.27 7.82 -5.98
C LEU A 240 -24.51 7.82 -5.09
N GLU A 241 -25.61 7.24 -5.58
CA GLU A 241 -26.85 7.09 -4.82
C GLU A 241 -26.67 6.17 -3.61
N LEU A 242 -25.98 5.04 -3.78
CA LEU A 242 -25.66 4.12 -2.67
C LEU A 242 -24.79 4.81 -1.62
N GLN A 243 -23.78 5.59 -2.04
CA GLN A 243 -22.93 6.32 -1.11
C GLN A 243 -23.72 7.37 -0.33
N GLY A 244 -24.61 8.11 -0.99
CA GLY A 244 -25.51 9.06 -0.34
C GLY A 244 -26.46 8.39 0.65
N PHE A 245 -27.01 7.23 0.28
CA PHE A 245 -27.90 6.45 1.13
C PHE A 245 -27.20 5.89 2.37
N MET A 246 -25.99 5.33 2.22
CA MET A 246 -25.20 4.82 3.35
C MET A 246 -24.82 5.92 4.34
N ARG A 247 -24.57 7.14 3.86
CA ARG A 247 -24.34 8.31 4.71
C ARG A 247 -25.58 8.67 5.53
N LEU A 248 -26.76 8.71 4.90
CA LEU A 248 -28.04 8.97 5.58
C LEU A 248 -28.33 7.98 6.71
N LEU A 249 -28.09 6.68 6.47
CA LEU A 249 -28.26 5.67 7.52
C LEU A 249 -27.26 5.83 8.67
N GLY A 250 -26.00 6.18 8.36
CA GLY A 250 -24.98 6.44 9.36
C GLY A 250 -25.34 7.63 10.25
N ASP A 251 -25.87 8.70 9.66
CA ASP A 251 -26.31 9.90 10.39
C ASP A 251 -27.51 9.60 11.31
N LEU A 252 -28.49 8.84 10.83
CA LEU A 252 -29.65 8.42 11.64
C LEU A 252 -29.26 7.50 12.80
N GLN A 253 -28.34 6.57 12.58
CA GLN A 253 -27.86 5.67 13.64
C GLN A 253 -27.07 6.44 14.69
N LYS A 254 -26.24 7.40 14.28
CA LYS A 254 -25.48 8.27 15.18
C LYS A 254 -26.39 9.14 16.06
N GLN A 255 -27.55 9.54 15.54
CA GLN A 255 -28.56 10.28 16.29
C GLN A 255 -29.51 9.38 17.11
N GLY A 256 -29.30 8.06 17.11
CA GLY A 256 -30.15 7.11 17.81
C GLY A 256 -31.58 7.00 17.24
N LYS A 257 -31.82 7.53 16.04
CA LYS A 257 -33.13 7.50 15.37
C LYS A 257 -33.45 6.14 14.75
N ILE A 258 -32.42 5.34 14.50
CA ILE A 258 -32.55 3.94 14.07
C ILE A 258 -31.57 3.04 14.83
N SER A 259 -31.95 1.78 15.05
CA SER A 259 -31.10 0.75 15.63
C SER A 259 -30.15 0.13 14.58
N GLY A 260 -29.14 -0.63 15.03
CA GLY A 260 -28.25 -1.37 14.13
C GLY A 260 -28.93 -2.52 13.37
N GLU A 261 -30.10 -2.97 13.83
CA GLU A 261 -30.96 -3.91 13.11
C GLU A 261 -31.72 -3.19 11.98
N GLN A 262 -32.36 -2.07 12.30
CA GLN A 262 -33.02 -1.21 11.32
C GLN A 262 -32.05 -0.68 10.25
N PHE A 263 -30.78 -0.43 10.60
CA PHE A 263 -29.74 -0.09 9.62
C PHE A 263 -29.57 -1.20 8.57
N ARG A 264 -29.50 -2.47 9.02
CA ARG A 264 -29.31 -3.63 8.14
C ARG A 264 -30.53 -3.88 7.28
N GLU A 265 -31.73 -3.77 7.85
CA GLU A 265 -33.00 -3.91 7.12
C GLU A 265 -33.15 -2.84 6.03
N ASN A 266 -32.92 -1.57 6.36
CA ASN A 266 -33.01 -0.48 5.37
C ASN A 266 -31.97 -0.62 4.26
N ARG A 267 -30.75 -1.10 4.59
CA ARG A 267 -29.73 -1.42 3.58
C ARG A 267 -30.18 -2.56 2.66
N GLN A 268 -30.81 -3.58 3.21
CA GLN A 268 -31.30 -4.71 2.43
C GLN A 268 -32.45 -4.31 1.50
N LEU A 269 -33.40 -3.50 2.00
CA LEU A 269 -34.51 -2.95 1.20
C LEU A 269 -33.98 -2.13 0.01
N TRP A 270 -32.99 -1.27 0.24
CA TRP A 270 -32.35 -0.48 -0.81
C TRP A 270 -31.72 -1.33 -1.94
N MET A 271 -31.15 -2.48 -1.58
CA MET A 271 -30.51 -3.41 -2.53
C MET A 271 -31.54 -4.25 -3.28
N GLN A 272 -32.65 -4.62 -2.64
CA GLN A 272 -33.65 -5.54 -3.18
C GLN A 272 -34.76 -4.85 -3.97
N GLN A 273 -35.06 -3.58 -3.69
CA GLN A 273 -36.20 -2.87 -4.27
C GLN A 273 -35.78 -1.52 -4.90
N PRO A 274 -35.18 -1.53 -6.10
CA PRO A 274 -34.77 -0.30 -6.78
C PRO A 274 -35.90 0.71 -7.02
N SER A 275 -37.12 0.22 -7.28
CA SER A 275 -38.32 1.05 -7.51
C SER A 275 -38.82 1.79 -6.26
N GLU A 276 -38.42 1.37 -5.05
CA GLU A 276 -38.87 1.96 -3.79
C GLU A 276 -37.81 2.85 -3.12
N ARG A 277 -36.65 3.00 -3.75
CA ARG A 277 -35.49 3.74 -3.23
C ARG A 277 -35.82 5.17 -2.84
N GLU A 278 -36.46 5.93 -3.72
CA GLU A 278 -36.78 7.34 -3.43
C GLU A 278 -37.77 7.46 -2.26
N ALA A 279 -38.80 6.60 -2.21
CA ALA A 279 -39.76 6.57 -1.10
C ALA A 279 -39.08 6.22 0.23
N LEU A 280 -38.14 5.26 0.21
CA LEU A 280 -37.33 4.89 1.37
C LEU A 280 -36.45 6.04 1.85
N ILE A 281 -35.76 6.74 0.95
CA ILE A 281 -34.96 7.94 1.29
C ILE A 281 -35.84 9.01 1.92
N GLN A 282 -37.00 9.31 1.33
CA GLN A 282 -37.91 10.34 1.86
C GLN A 282 -38.42 9.98 3.26
N ARG A 283 -38.76 8.71 3.49
CA ARG A 283 -39.15 8.21 4.82
C ARG A 283 -38.04 8.38 5.85
N LEU A 284 -36.80 8.04 5.49
CA LEU A 284 -35.64 8.15 6.38
C LEU A 284 -35.23 9.61 6.63
N LYS A 285 -35.32 10.48 5.62
CA LYS A 285 -35.07 11.92 5.79
C LYS A 285 -36.05 12.58 6.76
N ARG A 286 -37.32 12.14 6.81
CA ARG A 286 -38.30 12.62 7.80
C ARG A 286 -37.93 12.29 9.25
N LEU A 287 -37.11 11.27 9.47
CA LEU A 287 -36.59 10.94 10.81
C LEU A 287 -35.43 11.84 11.23
N LEU A 288 -34.84 12.61 10.31
CA LEU A 288 -33.84 13.64 10.63
C LEU A 288 -34.48 14.98 10.99
N THR A 289 -35.68 15.27 10.48
CA THR A 289 -36.40 16.54 10.73
C THR A 289 -37.34 16.51 11.93
N ASN A 290 -37.62 15.33 12.49
CA ASN A 290 -38.38 15.10 13.73
C ASN A 290 -37.46 14.50 14.79
#